data_AF-A0A2I0A496-F1
#
_entry.id   AF-A0A2I0A496-F1
#
_cell.length_a   1.000
_cell.length_b   1.000
_cell.length_c   1.000
_cell.angle_alpha   90.00
_cell.angle_beta   90.00
_cell.angle_gamma   90.00
#
_symmetry.space_group_name_H-M   'P 1'
#
loop_
_entity.id
_entity.type
_entity.pdbx_description
1 polymer ?
#
loop_
_entity_poly.entity_id
_entity_poly.type
_entity_poly.pdbx_seq_one_letter_code
_entity_poly.pdbx_strand_id
1 'polypeptide(L)' 'MCGYTRKDRMRNEYIQKKVGVAPIEDKLRESRLRWFGHLNRRPIEAPVRKIELLDFAHVQKEEGDQRRHDKKLYE' A
#
# COMPACT_ATOMS: atom_id res chain seq x y z
N MET A 1 -15.56 3.25 29.36
CA MET A 1 -14.27 2.61 29.69
C MET A 1 -14.40 1.10 29.52
N CYS A 2 -13.39 0.39 29.00
CA CYS A 2 -13.48 -1.05 28.73
C CYS A 2 -13.28 -1.97 29.96
N GLY A 3 -12.88 -1.39 31.11
CA GLY A 3 -12.72 -2.11 32.38
C GLY A 3 -11.41 -2.90 32.54
N TYR A 4 -10.48 -2.78 31.61
CA TYR A 4 -9.19 -3.49 31.66
C TYR A 4 -8.05 -2.59 32.08
N THR A 5 -7.11 -3.19 32.81
CA THR A 5 -5.90 -2.56 33.34
C THR A 5 -4.65 -3.18 32.70
N ARG A 6 -3.50 -2.51 32.85
CA ARG A 6 -2.23 -3.05 32.33
C ARG A 6 -1.82 -4.39 32.98
N LYS A 7 -2.33 -4.69 34.18
CA LYS A 7 -2.07 -5.97 34.88
C LYS A 7 -2.75 -7.16 34.21
N ASP A 8 -3.86 -6.92 33.51
CA ASP A 8 -4.62 -7.98 32.83
C ASP A 8 -3.89 -8.50 31.58
N ARG A 9 -2.86 -7.78 31.13
CA ARG A 9 -2.00 -8.14 29.97
C ARG A 9 -2.80 -8.58 28.74
N MET A 10 -3.98 -7.99 28.56
CA MET A 10 -4.86 -8.30 27.45
C MET A 10 -4.24 -7.87 26.14
N ARG A 11 -4.40 -8.71 25.10
CA ARG A 11 -3.97 -8.35 23.75
C ARG A 11 -4.76 -7.13 23.26
N ASN A 12 -4.05 -6.22 22.61
CA ASN A 12 -4.60 -4.98 22.10
C ASN A 12 -5.76 -5.22 21.11
N GLU A 13 -5.66 -6.26 20.28
CA GLU A 13 -6.72 -6.68 19.33
C GLU A 13 -8.07 -6.90 20.02
N TYR A 14 -8.06 -7.50 21.21
CA TYR A 14 -9.28 -7.77 21.97
C TYR A 14 -9.91 -6.47 22.49
N ILE A 15 -9.08 -5.55 22.97
CA ILE A 15 -9.54 -4.24 23.46
C ILE A 15 -10.12 -3.44 22.30
N GLN A 16 -9.43 -3.41 21.15
CA GLN A 16 -9.89 -2.74 19.94
C GLN A 16 -11.25 -3.28 19.49
N LYS A 17 -11.42 -4.61 19.44
CA LYS A 17 -12.69 -5.25 19.11
C LYS A 17 -13.81 -4.85 20.09
N LYS A 18 -13.53 -4.82 21.40
CA LYS A 18 -14.52 -4.45 22.41
C LYS A 18 -14.92 -2.97 22.34
N VAL A 19 -13.99 -2.09 22.01
CA VAL A 19 -14.23 -0.64 21.93
C VAL A 19 -14.71 -0.21 20.54
N GLY A 20 -14.67 -1.10 19.54
CA GLY A 20 -15.04 -0.78 18.15
C GLY A 20 -13.98 0.04 17.42
N VAL A 21 -12.71 -0.04 17.84
CA VAL A 21 -11.60 0.65 17.19
C VAL A 21 -11.07 -0.24 16.06
N ALA A 22 -10.97 0.31 14.85
CA ALA A 22 -10.38 -0.40 13.73
C ALA A 22 -8.88 -0.69 13.98
N PRO A 23 -8.35 -1.82 13.49
CA PRO A 23 -6.93 -2.10 13.48
C PRO A 23 -6.10 -0.97 12.84
N ILE A 24 -4.88 -0.79 13.31
CA ILE A 24 -3.96 0.22 12.76
C ILE A 24 -3.62 -0.05 11.30
N GLU A 25 -3.54 -1.32 10.90
CA GLU A 25 -3.27 -1.75 9.54
C GLU A 25 -4.33 -1.24 8.56
N ASP A 26 -5.61 -1.27 8.95
CA ASP A 26 -6.70 -0.75 8.12
C ASP A 26 -6.59 0.77 7.94
N LYS A 27 -6.20 1.49 8.99
CA LYS A 27 -5.97 2.95 8.92
C LYS A 27 -4.78 3.30 8.04
N LEU A 28 -3.71 2.52 8.11
CA LEU A 28 -2.56 2.68 7.23
C LEU A 28 -2.93 2.39 5.77
N ARG A 29 -3.70 1.33 5.53
CA ARG A 29 -4.21 0.99 4.19
C ARG A 29 -5.10 2.09 3.63
N GLU A 30 -6.03 2.60 4.42
CA GLU A 30 -6.91 3.72 4.03
C GLU A 30 -6.09 4.97 3.69
N SER A 31 -5.11 5.32 4.52
CA SER A 31 -4.26 6.51 4.32
C SER A 31 -3.43 6.40 3.04
N ARG A 32 -2.87 5.22 2.77
CA ARG A 32 -2.12 4.93 1.54
C ARG A 32 -3.02 5.04 0.31
N LEU A 33 -4.24 4.48 0.36
CA LEU A 33 -5.19 4.59 -0.76
C LEU A 33 -5.64 6.03 -1.01
N ARG A 34 -5.88 6.81 0.05
CA ARG A 34 -6.16 8.25 -0.08
C ARG A 34 -5.01 9.00 -0.72
N TRP A 35 -3.77 8.69 -0.34
CA TRP A 35 -2.57 9.26 -0.96
C TRP A 35 -2.47 8.93 -2.45
N PHE A 36 -2.63 7.66 -2.85
CA PHE A 36 -2.65 7.29 -4.28
C PHE A 36 -3.78 7.95 -5.04
N GLY A 37 -4.98 8.03 -4.44
CA GLY A 37 -6.09 8.78 -5.03
C GLY A 37 -5.76 10.25 -5.22
N HIS A 38 -4.98 10.86 -4.33
CA HIS A 38 -4.50 12.22 -4.47
C HIS A 38 -3.48 12.37 -5.59
N LEU A 39 -2.52 11.45 -5.70
CA LEU A 39 -1.56 11.40 -6.80
C LEU A 39 -2.26 11.27 -8.17
N ASN A 40 -3.25 10.38 -8.26
CA ASN A 40 -4.00 10.15 -9.50
C ASN A 40 -4.84 11.34 -9.95
N ARG A 41 -5.26 12.22 -9.03
CA ARG A 41 -6.00 13.45 -9.36
C ARG A 41 -5.08 14.60 -9.79
N ARG A 42 -3.77 14.48 -9.60
CA ARG A 42 -2.82 15.51 -10.02
C ARG A 42 -2.64 15.47 -11.55
N PRO A 43 -2.36 16.63 -12.19
CA PRO A 43 -1.99 16.67 -13.59
C PRO A 43 -0.69 15.87 -13.83
N ILE A 44 -0.53 15.31 -15.04
CA ILE A 44 0.67 14.55 -15.42
C ILE A 44 1.92 15.43 -15.35
N GLU A 45 1.74 16.74 -15.53
CA GLU A 45 2.80 17.74 -15.47
C GLU A 45 3.37 17.91 -14.06
N ALA A 46 2.63 17.49 -13.03
CA ALA A 46 3.08 17.57 -11.64
C ALA A 46 4.33 16.69 -11.44
N PRO A 47 5.40 17.21 -10.81
CA PRO A 47 6.68 16.50 -10.66
C PRO A 47 6.52 15.10 -10.06
N VAL A 48 5.67 14.94 -9.04
CA VAL A 48 5.45 13.66 -8.37
C VAL A 48 4.82 12.62 -9.30
N ARG A 49 3.90 13.06 -10.19
CA ARG A 49 3.23 12.17 -11.14
C ARG A 49 4.14 11.79 -12.31
N LYS A 50 5.04 12.68 -12.72
CA LYS A 50 6.09 12.35 -13.72
C LYS A 50 7.02 11.26 -13.23
N ILE A 51 7.50 11.37 -11.99
CA ILE A 51 8.41 10.38 -11.40
C ILE A 51 7.72 9.02 -11.32
N GLU A 52 6.48 9.00 -10.81
CA GLU A 52 5.68 7.77 -10.74
C GLU A 52 5.51 7.10 -12.11
N LEU A 53 5.19 7.87 -13.15
CA LEU A 53 5.05 7.34 -14.51
C LEU A 53 6.36 6.81 -15.10
N LEU A 54 7.49 7.47 -14.82
CA LEU A 54 8.80 7.00 -15.24
C LEU A 54 9.11 5.66 -14.57
N ASP A 55 8.92 5.55 -13.26
CA ASP A 55 9.14 4.31 -12.52
C ASP A 55 8.30 3.16 -13.10
N PHE A 56 7.01 3.40 -13.38
CA PHE A 56 6.15 2.40 -14.02
C PHE A 56 6.61 2.02 -15.43
N ALA A 57 7.10 2.98 -16.22
CA ALA A 57 7.63 2.70 -17.56
C ALA A 57 8.92 1.86 -17.49
N HIS A 58 9.78 2.09 -16.50
CA HIS A 58 10.96 1.28 -16.25
C HIS A 58 10.59 -0.17 -15.90
N VAL A 59 9.64 -0.37 -14.97
CA VAL A 59 9.16 -1.71 -14.59
C VAL A 59 8.57 -2.46 -15.78
N GLN A 60 7.72 -1.81 -16.58
CA GLN A 60 7.12 -2.46 -17.76
C GLN A 60 8.16 -2.84 -18.82
N LYS A 61 9.22 -2.04 -18.96
CA LYS A 61 10.33 -2.33 -19.87
C LYS A 61 11.10 -3.56 -19.39
N GLU A 62 11.45 -3.63 -18.12
CA GLU A 62 12.15 -4.76 -17.51
C GLU A 62 11.34 -6.06 -17.61
N GLU A 63 10.04 -6.02 -17.31
CA GLU A 63 9.14 -7.18 -17.51
C GLU A 63 9.03 -7.58 -18.98
N GLY A 64 9.04 -6.61 -19.90
CA GLY A 64 9.07 -6.87 -21.34
C GLY A 64 10.36 -7.57 -21.77
N ASP A 65 11.50 -7.14 -21.25
CA ASP A 65 12.82 -7.72 -21.49
C ASP A 65 12.90 -9.14 -20.93
N GLN A 66 12.44 -9.37 -19.70
CA GLN A 66 12.41 -10.70 -19.08
C GLN A 66 11.56 -11.67 -19.91
N ARG A 67 10.34 -11.27 -20.31
CA ARG A 67 9.48 -12.12 -21.15
C ARG A 67 10.08 -12.46 -22.51
N ARG A 68 10.88 -11.55 -23.10
CA ARG A 68 11.61 -11.82 -24.34
C ARG A 68 12.74 -12.82 -24.11
N HIS A 69 13.46 -12.69 -23.00
CA HIS A 69 14.51 -13.62 -22.62
C HIS A 69 13.94 -15.02 -22.37
N ASP A 70 12.87 -15.12 -21.60
CA ASP A 70 12.23 -16.40 -21.27
C ASP A 70 11.71 -17.11 -22.52
N LYS A 71 11.10 -16.40 -23.47
CA LYS A 71 10.64 -17.00 -24.74
C LYS A 71 11.77 -17.61 -25.57
N LYS A 72 12.96 -17.01 -25.55
CA LYS A 72 14.15 -17.53 -26.26
C LYS A 72 14.75 -18.78 -25.61
N LEU A 73 14.40 -19.11 -24.37
CA LEU A 73 14.89 -20.31 -23.68
C LEU A 73 14.06 -21.57 -24.01
N TYR A 74 12.88 -21.39 -24.62
CA TYR A 74 11.97 -22.48 -24.98
C TYR A 74 11.78 -22.63 -26.50
N GLU A 75 12.52 -21.85 -27.30
CA GLU A 75 12.72 -22.00 -28.76
C GLU A 75 14.06 -22.72 -29.02
#